data_AF-A0A526RUP0-F1
#
_entry.id   AF-A0A526RUP0-F1
#
_cell.length_a   1.000
_cell.length_b   1.000
_cell.length_c   1.000
_cell.angle_alpha   90.00
_cell.angle_beta   90.00
_cell.angle_gamma   90.00
#
_symmetry.space_group_name_H-M   'P 1'
#
loop_
_entity.id
_entity.type
_entity.pdbx_description
1 polymer ?
#
loop_
_entity_poly.entity_id
_entity_poly.type
_entity_poly.pdbx_seq_one_letter_code
_entity_poly.pdbx_strand_id
1 'polypeptide(L)' 'MIDDVYNAKILGFAGNIGRVGRLDHPDATARAHSKLCGSTVTVDLKMDGDVVTDFAHDVKACALGQASS' A
#
# COMPACT_ATOMS: atom_id res chain seq x y z
N MET A 1 -15.25 -11.77 16.73
CA MET A 1 -13.94 -12.29 16.26
C MET A 1 -13.70 -12.00 14.78
N ILE A 2 -14.56 -12.46 13.86
CA ILE A 2 -14.45 -12.07 12.43
C ILE A 2 -14.77 -10.58 12.23
N ASP A 3 -15.81 -10.09 12.92
CA ASP A 3 -16.19 -8.67 12.90
C ASP A 3 -15.17 -7.75 13.56
N ASP A 4 -14.31 -8.30 14.43
CA ASP A 4 -13.22 -7.53 15.04
C ASP A 4 -12.08 -7.31 14.02
N VAL A 5 -11.82 -8.30 13.16
CA VAL A 5 -10.80 -8.24 12.10
C VAL A 5 -11.31 -7.46 10.88
N TYR A 6 -12.55 -7.69 10.46
CA TYR A 6 -13.21 -6.99 9.34
C TYR A 6 -14.17 -5.91 9.83
N ASN A 7 -13.73 -5.15 10.84
CA ASN A 7 -14.52 -4.05 11.35
C ASN A 7 -14.65 -2.91 10.32
N ALA A 8 -15.61 -2.02 10.55
CA ALA A 8 -15.91 -0.92 9.65
C ALA A 8 -14.70 0.00 9.35
N LYS A 9 -13.75 0.15 10.29
CA LYS A 9 -12.54 0.96 10.05
C LYS A 9 -11.61 0.30 9.04
N ILE A 10 -11.36 -1.00 9.20
CA ILE A 10 -10.50 -1.77 8.28
C ILE A 10 -11.08 -1.77 6.87
N LEU A 11 -12.39 -2.03 6.74
CA LEU A 11 -13.07 -1.96 5.46
C LEU A 11 -13.05 -0.55 4.86
N GLY A 12 -13.17 0.47 5.73
CA GLY A 12 -13.04 1.88 5.34
C GLY A 12 -11.66 2.21 4.78
N PHE A 13 -10.59 1.74 5.40
CA PHE A 13 -9.22 1.95 4.90
C PHE A 13 -8.99 1.23 3.57
N ALA A 14 -9.41 -0.03 3.47
CA ALA A 14 -9.29 -0.80 2.24
C ALA A 14 -10.04 -0.15 1.05
N GLY A 15 -11.18 0.48 1.31
CA GLY A 15 -11.98 1.16 0.28
C GLY A 15 -11.50 2.57 -0.10
N ASN A 16 -10.63 3.20 0.69
CA ASN A 16 -10.23 4.60 0.51
C ASN A 16 -8.70 4.77 0.56
N ILE A 17 -7.99 3.89 -0.15
CA ILE A 17 -6.53 3.94 -0.24
C ILE A 17 -6.12 5.24 -0.95
N GLY A 18 -5.27 6.04 -0.30
CA GLY A 18 -4.72 7.27 -0.87
C GLY A 18 -3.44 6.99 -1.67
N ARG A 19 -2.99 7.96 -2.49
CA ARG A 19 -1.71 7.88 -3.22
C ARG A 19 -1.55 6.64 -4.13
N VAL A 20 -2.66 6.09 -4.61
CA VAL A 20 -2.68 4.97 -5.58
C VAL A 20 -2.14 5.43 -6.92
N GLY A 21 -1.20 4.67 -7.47
CA GLY A 21 -0.56 4.95 -8.75
C GLY A 21 0.96 4.79 -8.68
N ARG A 22 1.64 5.45 -9.60
CA ARG A 22 3.10 5.51 -9.69
C ARG A 22 3.53 6.97 -9.70
N LEU A 23 4.71 7.27 -9.17
CA LEU A 23 5.32 8.59 -9.34
C LEU A 23 5.94 8.68 -10.74
N ASP A 24 5.95 9.88 -11.33
CA ASP A 24 6.59 10.09 -12.65
C ASP A 24 8.13 10.00 -12.57
N HIS A 25 8.70 10.51 -11.47
CA HIS A 25 10.14 10.55 -11.22
C HIS A 25 10.46 10.15 -9.77
N PRO A 26 10.27 8.86 -9.40
CA PRO A 26 10.69 8.37 -8.10
C PRO A 26 12.21 8.25 -8.03
N ASP A 27 12.77 8.44 -6.83
CA ASP A 27 14.18 8.15 -6.57
C ASP A 27 14.40 6.64 -6.44
N ALA A 28 13.41 5.92 -5.91
CA ALA A 28 13.45 4.47 -5.82
C ALA A 28 12.06 3.84 -5.97
N THR A 29 12.04 2.62 -6.53
CA THR A 29 10.87 1.75 -6.58
C THR A 29 11.21 0.42 -5.94
N ALA A 30 10.33 -0.09 -5.08
CA ALA A 30 10.42 -1.44 -4.51
C ALA A 30 9.14 -2.23 -4.80
N ARG A 31 9.28 -3.54 -5.03
CA ARG A 31 8.14 -4.46 -5.23
C ARG A 31 8.27 -5.67 -4.32
N ALA A 32 7.20 -5.99 -3.61
CA ALA A 32 7.10 -7.16 -2.75
C ALA A 32 5.93 -8.05 -3.18
N HIS A 33 6.15 -9.37 -3.17
CA HIS A 33 5.14 -10.36 -3.52
C HIS A 33 5.04 -11.42 -2.43
N SER A 34 3.84 -11.60 -1.87
CA SER A 34 3.54 -12.65 -0.90
C SER A 34 3.11 -13.91 -1.62
N LYS A 35 3.99 -14.91 -1.63
CA LYS A 35 3.74 -16.21 -2.28
C LYS A 35 2.57 -16.99 -1.67
N LEU A 36 2.25 -16.73 -0.40
CA LEU A 36 1.20 -17.48 0.31
C LEU A 36 -0.21 -17.09 -0.14
N CYS A 37 -0.45 -15.80 -0.37
CA CYS A 37 -1.77 -15.26 -0.69
C CYS A 37 -1.83 -14.57 -2.06
N GLY A 38 -0.73 -14.57 -2.82
CA GLY A 38 -0.62 -13.94 -4.13
C GLY A 38 -0.59 -12.41 -4.12
N SER A 39 -0.66 -11.78 -2.94
CA SER A 39 -0.69 -10.32 -2.82
C SER A 39 0.61 -9.70 -3.31
N THR A 40 0.52 -8.57 -3.99
CA THR A 40 1.66 -7.83 -4.52
C THR A 40 1.51 -6.35 -4.27
N VAL A 41 2.57 -5.71 -3.79
CA VAL A 41 2.61 -4.27 -3.55
C VAL A 41 3.85 -3.71 -4.24
N THR A 42 3.68 -2.61 -4.97
CA THR A 42 4.79 -1.83 -5.53
C THR A 42 4.74 -0.43 -4.94
N VAL A 43 5.86 0.06 -4.45
CA VAL A 43 6.00 1.36 -3.80
C VAL A 43 7.03 2.19 -4.55
N ASP A 44 6.68 3.44 -4.80
CA ASP A 44 7.56 4.49 -5.29
C ASP A 44 7.81 5.50 -4.16
N LEU A 45 9.07 5.90 -3.99
CA LEU A 45 9.49 6.88 -2.98
C LEU A 45 10.36 7.98 -3.60
N LYS A 46 10.15 9.19 -3.09
CA LYS A 46 11.04 10.33 -3.27
C LYS A 46 11.62 10.74 -1.92
N MET A 47 12.92 11.02 -1.89
CA MET A 47 13.69 11.32 -0.69
C MET A 47 14.34 12.69 -0.80
N ASP A 48 14.42 13.40 0.33
CA ASP A 48 15.32 14.53 0.53
C ASP A 48 16.18 14.21 1.75
N GLY A 49 17.39 13.69 1.50
CA GLY A 49 18.22 13.08 2.53
C GLY A 49 17.49 11.93 3.22
N ASP A 50 17.25 12.08 4.52
CA ASP A 50 16.60 11.08 5.37
C ASP A 50 15.06 11.24 5.43
N VAL A 51 14.48 12.18 4.68
CA VAL A 51 13.05 12.50 4.73
C VAL A 51 12.35 12.02 3.45
N VAL A 52 11.25 11.27 3.61
CA VAL A 52 10.34 10.95 2.49
C VAL A 52 9.56 12.20 2.11
N THR A 53 9.70 12.65 0.86
CA THR A 53 9.02 13.86 0.36
C THR A 53 7.85 13.56 -0.57
N ASP A 54 7.83 12.39 -1.19
CA ASP A 54 6.68 11.93 -1.98
C ASP A 54 6.57 10.40 -2.00
N PHE A 55 5.35 9.91 -2.21
CA PHE A 55 5.02 8.49 -2.16
C PHE A 55 3.84 8.18 -3.09
N ALA A 56 3.96 7.07 -3.81
CA ALA A 56 2.83 6.43 -4.49
C ALA A 56 2.98 4.91 -4.44
N HIS A 57 1.87 4.19 -4.58
CA HIS A 57 1.87 2.73 -4.56
C HIS A 57 0.83 2.09 -5.49
N ASP A 58 1.13 0.89 -5.99
CA ASP A 58 0.18 0.00 -6.65
C ASP A 58 -0.03 -1.23 -5.76
N VAL A 59 -1.25 -1.39 -5.26
CA VAL A 59 -1.61 -2.38 -4.24
C VAL A 59 -2.58 -3.39 -4.83
N LYS A 60 -2.12 -4.64 -4.96
CA LYS A 60 -2.92 -5.79 -5.40
C LYS A 60 -2.90 -6.83 -4.30
N ALA A 61 -3.69 -6.60 -3.26
CA ALA A 61 -3.72 -7.41 -2.05
C ALA A 61 -5.15 -7.67 -1.56
N CYS A 62 -5.31 -8.55 -0.57
CA CYS A 62 -6.59 -8.75 0.12
C CYS A 62 -6.99 -7.50 0.93
N ALA A 63 -8.21 -7.47 1.47
CA ALA A 63 -8.72 -6.33 2.23
C ALA A 63 -7.82 -5.88 3.39
N LEU A 64 -7.17 -6.81 4.11
CA LEU A 64 -6.20 -6.45 5.15
C LEU A 64 -4.92 -5.84 4.57
N GLY A 65 -4.43 -6.35 3.44
CA GLY A 65 -3.28 -5.79 2.75
C GLY A 65 -3.57 -4.40 2.18
N GLN A 66 -4.77 -4.19 1.65
CA GLN A 66 -5.26 -2.89 1.19
C GLN A 66 -5.41 -1.89 2.33
N ALA A 67 -6.01 -2.30 3.46
CA ALA A 67 -6.18 -1.42 4.61
C ALA A 67 -4.86 -0.97 5.27
N SER A 68 -3.81 -1.78 5.16
CA SER A 68 -2.48 -1.45 5.68
C SER A 68 -1.65 -0.58 4.75
N SER A 69 -2.04 -0.45 3.48
CA SER A 69 -1.21 0.17 2.45
C SER A 69 -1.44 1.66 2.34
#